data_AF-C5KQH4-F1
#
_entry.id   AF-C5KQH4-F1
#
_cell.length_a   1.000
_cell.length_b   1.000
_cell.length_c   1.000
_cell.angle_alpha   90.00
_cell.angle_beta   90.00
_cell.angle_gamma   90.00
#
_symmetry.space_group_name_H-M   'P 1'
#
loop_
_entity.id
_entity.type
_entity.pdbx_description
1 polymer ?
#
loop_
_entity_poly.entity_id
_entity_poly.type
_entity_poly.pdbx_seq_one_letter_code
_entity_poly.pdbx_strand_id
1 'polypeptide(L)'
;MLPDSLSGVADESWDVLICNSVFQYFASHDQALETVNEMLRVAKKWVIIADVCCEKYRHLIEGAVRTMDWTKNLPKYRTYEKTWWDQFDDQGHLVSIRHVRVKE
;
A
#
# COMPACT_ATOMS: atom_id res chain seq x y z
N MET A 1 -2.04 3.45 14.52
CA MET A 1 -2.31 2.97 13.15
C MET A 1 -1.00 2.44 12.58
N LEU A 2 -0.93 1.92 11.36
CA LEU A 2 0.37 1.81 10.70
C LEU A 2 0.92 3.24 10.47
N PRO A 3 2.23 3.48 10.69
CA PRO A 3 3.26 2.50 11.04
C PRO A 3 3.33 2.10 12.53
N ASP A 4 2.79 2.89 13.47
CA ASP A 4 2.95 2.72 14.94
C ASP A 4 2.71 1.30 15.46
N SER A 5 1.79 0.55 14.85
CA SER A 5 1.50 -0.84 15.22
C SER A 5 2.69 -1.81 15.06
N LEU A 6 3.74 -1.41 14.33
CA LEU A 6 4.97 -2.19 14.13
C LEU A 6 6.13 -1.76 15.02
N SER A 7 6.00 -0.63 15.73
CA SER A 7 7.10 -0.02 16.52
C SER A 7 7.68 -0.92 17.62
N GLY A 8 6.88 -1.83 18.18
CA GLY A 8 7.32 -2.79 19.21
C GLY A 8 7.81 -4.14 18.66
N VAL A 9 7.78 -4.34 17.34
CA VAL A 9 8.22 -5.58 16.69
C VAL A 9 9.71 -5.46 16.38
N ALA A 10 10.49 -6.45 16.76
CA ALA A 10 11.93 -6.47 16.48
C ALA A 10 12.21 -6.62 14.97
N ASP A 11 13.39 -6.19 14.55
CA ASP A 11 13.84 -6.32 13.17
C ASP A 11 13.82 -7.79 12.72
N GLU A 12 13.50 -8.03 11.45
CA GLU A 12 13.48 -9.38 10.83
C GLU A 12 12.66 -10.44 11.59
N SER A 13 11.65 -10.02 12.35
CA SER A 13 10.84 -10.93 13.18
C SER A 13 9.92 -11.83 12.37
N TRP A 14 9.49 -11.40 11.20
CA TRP A 14 8.48 -12.11 10.40
C TRP A 14 9.04 -12.52 9.04
N ASP A 15 8.90 -13.80 8.68
CA ASP A 15 9.35 -14.30 7.37
C ASP A 15 8.66 -13.56 6.21
N VAL A 16 7.34 -13.33 6.34
CA VAL A 16 6.51 -12.72 5.30
C VAL A 16 5.52 -11.73 5.92
N LEU A 17 5.45 -10.52 5.39
CA LEU A 17 4.38 -9.56 5.64
C LEU A 17 3.45 -9.45 4.43
N ILE A 18 2.17 -9.28 4.70
CA ILE A 18 1.15 -9.08 3.68
C ILE A 18 0.35 -7.82 4.04
N CYS A 19 0.27 -6.89 3.10
CA CYS A 19 -0.54 -5.68 3.19
C CYS A 19 -1.45 -5.63 1.97
N ASN A 20 -2.68 -6.13 2.14
CA ASN A 20 -3.65 -6.29 1.05
C ASN A 20 -4.84 -5.35 1.23
N SER A 21 -5.15 -4.55 0.20
CA SER A 21 -6.30 -3.64 0.17
C SER A 21 -6.28 -2.59 1.29
N VAL A 22 -5.10 -2.10 1.68
CA VAL A 22 -4.94 -1.10 2.75
C VAL A 22 -4.44 0.26 2.23
N PHE A 23 -3.58 0.27 1.21
CA PHE A 23 -2.83 1.47 0.80
C PHE A 23 -3.73 2.63 0.36
N GLN A 24 -4.92 2.36 -0.15
CA GLN A 24 -5.92 3.35 -0.51
C GLN A 24 -6.42 4.19 0.68
N TYR A 25 -6.21 3.76 1.93
CA TYR A 25 -6.72 4.45 3.11
C TYR A 25 -5.67 5.31 3.83
N PHE A 26 -4.42 5.34 3.38
CA PHE A 26 -3.39 6.17 4.02
C PHE A 26 -3.68 7.67 3.87
N ALA A 27 -3.43 8.42 4.93
CA ALA A 27 -3.69 9.85 5.00
C ALA A 27 -2.73 10.66 4.10
N SER A 28 -1.51 10.19 3.89
CA SER A 28 -0.48 10.84 3.05
C SER A 28 0.43 9.81 2.36
N HIS A 29 1.20 10.27 1.36
CA HIS A 29 2.28 9.46 0.78
C HIS A 29 3.41 9.23 1.79
N ASP A 30 3.67 10.20 2.68
CA ASP A 30 4.69 10.08 3.72
C ASP A 30 4.34 8.96 4.71
N GLN A 31 3.07 8.89 5.16
CA GLN A 31 2.62 7.79 6.03
C GLN A 31 2.76 6.43 5.34
N ALA A 32 2.47 6.37 4.03
CA ALA A 32 2.63 5.15 3.26
C ALA A 32 4.11 4.74 3.12
N LEU A 33 5.00 5.70 2.88
CA LEU A 33 6.45 5.48 2.83
C LEU A 33 6.99 4.98 4.18
N GLU A 34 6.65 5.66 5.28
CA GLU A 34 7.01 5.23 6.63
C GLU A 34 6.50 3.82 6.92
N THR A 35 5.29 3.49 6.49
CA THR A 35 4.73 2.15 6.65
C THR A 35 5.51 1.11 5.85
N VAL A 36 5.90 1.39 4.59
CA VAL A 36 6.71 0.47 3.80
C VAL A 36 8.07 0.24 4.47
N ASN A 37 8.71 1.30 4.96
CA ASN A 37 10.00 1.20 5.65
C ASN A 37 9.89 0.35 6.93
N GLU A 38 8.83 0.52 7.72
CA GLU A 38 8.63 -0.31 8.91
C GLU A 38 8.32 -1.76 8.56
N MET A 39 7.54 -2.03 7.50
CA MET A 39 7.32 -3.39 7.01
C MET A 39 8.62 -4.04 6.55
N LEU A 40 9.49 -3.30 5.86
CA LEU A 40 10.81 -3.76 5.43
C LEU A 40 11.70 -4.08 6.63
N ARG A 41 11.72 -3.23 7.66
CA ARG A 41 12.49 -3.45 8.89
C ARG A 41 12.11 -4.76 9.59
N VAL A 42 10.81 -5.03 9.72
CA VAL A 42 10.33 -6.22 10.45
C VAL A 42 10.28 -7.49 9.59
N ALA A 43 10.36 -7.37 8.26
CA ALA A 43 10.36 -8.50 7.34
C ALA A 43 11.74 -9.12 7.20
N LYS A 44 11.81 -10.45 7.32
CA LYS A 44 13.03 -11.23 7.08
C LYS A 44 13.22 -11.61 5.62
N LYS A 45 12.13 -11.84 4.87
CA LYS A 45 12.22 -12.32 3.48
C LYS A 45 11.33 -11.59 2.50
N TRP A 46 10.05 -11.37 2.83
CA TRP A 46 9.10 -10.81 1.87
C TRP A 46 8.12 -9.83 2.51
N VAL A 47 7.83 -8.75 1.80
CA VAL A 47 6.72 -7.82 2.00
C VAL A 47 5.87 -7.87 0.73
N ILE A 48 4.63 -8.31 0.86
CA ILE A 48 3.69 -8.41 -0.26
C ILE A 48 2.65 -7.32 -0.09
N ILE A 49 2.68 -6.33 -0.98
CA ILE A 49 1.72 -5.23 -1.00
C ILE A 49 0.77 -5.48 -2.17
N ALA A 50 -0.50 -5.68 -1.88
CA ALA A 50 -1.49 -6.06 -2.87
C ALA A 50 -2.70 -5.13 -2.86
N ASP A 51 -3.40 -5.11 -4.00
CA ASP A 51 -4.57 -4.28 -4.23
C ASP A 51 -4.27 -2.77 -4.16
N VAL A 52 -3.12 -2.39 -4.71
CA VAL A 52 -2.74 -0.98 -4.83
C VAL A 52 -3.53 -0.31 -5.96
N CYS A 53 -4.22 0.76 -5.61
CA CYS A 53 -4.89 1.65 -6.54
C CYS A 53 -3.87 2.46 -7.36
N CYS A 54 -3.82 2.22 -8.67
CA CYS A 54 -2.89 2.91 -9.56
C CYS A 54 -3.44 4.27 -10.00
N GLU A 55 -2.58 5.29 -9.97
CA GLU A 55 -2.87 6.68 -10.35
C GLU A 55 -3.51 6.79 -11.73
N LYS A 56 -3.02 6.02 -12.71
CA LYS A 56 -3.56 5.98 -14.08
C LYS A 56 -5.07 5.72 -14.11
N TYR A 57 -5.58 4.97 -13.15
CA TYR A 57 -6.99 4.58 -13.07
C TYR A 57 -7.78 5.37 -12.02
N ARG A 58 -7.23 6.46 -11.47
CA ARG A 58 -7.88 7.28 -10.44
C ARG A 58 -9.31 7.66 -10.81
N HIS A 59 -9.54 8.10 -12.04
CA HIS A 59 -10.87 8.49 -12.51
C HIS A 59 -11.89 7.34 -12.48
N LEU A 60 -11.49 6.12 -12.82
CA LEU A 60 -12.36 4.92 -12.74
C LEU A 60 -12.63 4.54 -11.29
N ILE A 61 -11.60 4.60 -10.45
CA ILE A 61 -11.69 4.28 -9.01
C ILE A 61 -12.63 5.27 -8.31
N GLU A 62 -12.44 6.57 -8.52
CA GLU A 62 -13.32 7.59 -7.97
C GLU A 62 -14.76 7.44 -8.47
N GLY A 63 -14.94 7.10 -9.74
CA GLY A 63 -16.25 6.82 -10.32
C GLY A 63 -16.94 5.65 -9.61
N ALA A 64 -16.23 4.54 -9.41
CA ALA A 64 -16.74 3.35 -8.73
C ALA A 64 -16.99 3.58 -7.23
N VAL A 65 -16.15 4.35 -6.56
CA VAL A 65 -16.33 4.67 -5.12
C VAL A 65 -17.57 5.54 -4.90
N ARG A 66 -17.83 6.51 -5.79
CA ARG A 66 -19.01 7.41 -5.69
C ARG A 66 -20.36 6.69 -5.82
N THR A 67 -20.40 5.51 -6.44
CA THR A 67 -21.64 4.72 -6.57
C THR A 67 -21.93 3.88 -5.33
N MET A 68 -21.02 3.82 -4.36
CA MET A 68 -21.16 3.03 -3.14
C MET A 68 -21.59 3.94 -1.97
N ASP A 69 -22.80 3.76 -1.46
CA ASP A 69 -23.34 4.63 -0.40
C ASP A 69 -22.51 4.62 0.91
N TRP A 70 -21.87 3.50 1.23
CA TRP A 70 -21.07 3.34 2.45
C TRP A 70 -19.73 4.10 2.41
N THR A 71 -19.28 4.56 1.25
CA THR A 71 -17.98 5.25 1.09
C THR A 71 -18.05 6.76 1.31
N LYS A 72 -19.26 7.32 1.46
CA LYS A 72 -19.50 8.78 1.58
C LYS A 72 -18.74 9.45 2.71
N ASN A 73 -18.42 8.72 3.77
CA ASN A 73 -17.70 9.21 4.95
C ASN A 73 -16.25 8.72 5.03
N LEU A 74 -15.79 7.95 4.05
CA LEU A 74 -14.41 7.48 4.03
C LEU A 74 -13.48 8.56 3.45
N PRO A 75 -12.20 8.56 3.86
CA PRO A 75 -11.18 9.37 3.19
C PRO A 75 -11.18 9.08 1.69
N LYS A 76 -10.84 10.09 0.88
CA LYS A 76 -10.61 9.87 -0.55
C LYS A 76 -9.56 8.77 -0.72
N TYR A 77 -9.88 7.79 -1.56
CA TYR A 77 -8.95 6.71 -1.86
C TYR A 77 -7.66 7.30 -2.40
N ARG A 78 -6.55 6.91 -1.79
CA ARG A 78 -5.22 7.26 -2.26
C ARG A 78 -4.85 6.38 -3.44
N THR A 79 -4.27 6.99 -4.45
CA THR A 79 -3.74 6.33 -5.63
C THR A 79 -2.25 6.62 -5.73
N TYR A 80 -1.50 5.69 -6.31
CA TYR A 80 -0.04 5.75 -6.39
C TYR A 80 0.40 5.62 -7.85
N GLU A 81 1.33 6.46 -8.27
CA GLU A 81 2.00 6.26 -9.55
C GLU A 81 2.81 4.97 -9.51
N LYS A 82 2.91 4.29 -10.65
CA LYS A 82 3.72 3.07 -10.73
C LYS A 82 5.19 3.36 -10.37
N THR A 83 5.70 4.49 -10.84
CA THR A 83 7.07 4.99 -10.60
C THR A 83 7.35 5.34 -9.14
N TRP A 84 6.33 5.63 -8.34
CA TRP A 84 6.51 5.86 -6.90
C TRP A 84 7.05 4.61 -6.20
N TRP A 85 6.77 3.42 -6.74
CA TRP A 85 7.23 2.16 -6.16
C TRP A 85 8.67 1.80 -6.53
N ASP A 86 9.25 2.44 -7.54
CA ASP A 86 10.61 2.15 -8.04
C ASP A 86 11.66 2.34 -6.92
N GLN A 87 11.38 3.20 -5.93
CA GLN A 87 12.25 3.40 -4.76
C GLN A 87 12.42 2.16 -3.86
N PHE A 88 11.57 1.14 -4.03
CA PHE A 88 11.65 -0.12 -3.27
C PHE A 88 12.18 -1.29 -4.09
N ASP A 89 12.37 -1.11 -5.40
CA ASP A 89 12.90 -2.16 -6.30
C ASP A 89 14.41 -2.42 -6.04
N ASP A 90 15.16 -1.42 -5.58
CA ASP A 90 16.60 -1.52 -5.31
C ASP A 90 16.95 -2.32 -4.03
N GLN A 91 15.95 -2.68 -3.20
CA GLN A 91 16.15 -3.44 -1.95
C GLN A 91 16.15 -4.98 -2.15
N GLY A 92 16.25 -5.45 -3.40
CA GLY A 92 16.23 -6.86 -3.77
C GLY A 92 14.80 -7.42 -3.94
N HIS A 93 14.67 -8.75 -3.96
CA HIS A 93 13.36 -9.42 -4.07
C HIS A 93 12.47 -9.24 -2.83
N LEU A 94 12.81 -8.40 -1.86
CA LEU A 94 12.10 -8.35 -0.58
C LEU A 94 10.68 -7.79 -0.71
N VAL A 95 10.35 -7.04 -1.78
CA VAL A 95 9.02 -6.44 -1.95
C VAL A 95 8.34 -6.94 -3.23
N SER A 96 7.10 -7.39 -3.12
CA SER A 96 6.26 -7.72 -4.28
C SER A 96 4.99 -6.87 -4.28
N ILE A 97 4.82 -6.04 -5.31
CA ILE A 97 3.69 -5.11 -5.41
C ILE A 97 2.72 -5.58 -6.48
N ARG A 98 1.49 -5.87 -6.08
CA ARG A 98 0.41 -6.32 -6.96
C ARG A 98 -0.64 -5.22 -7.12
N HIS A 99 -0.67 -4.64 -8.32
CA HIS A 99 -1.62 -3.62 -8.72
C HIS A 99 -2.91 -4.25 -9.25
N VAL A 100 -4.07 -3.67 -8.92
CA VAL A 100 -5.32 -4.05 -9.60
C VAL A 100 -5.37 -3.44 -10.98
N ARG A 101 -5.70 -4.27 -11.96
CA ARG A 101 -6.06 -3.84 -13.31
C ARG A 101 -7.58 -3.77 -13.39
N VAL A 102 -8.10 -2.60 -13.69
CA VAL A 102 -9.51 -2.47 -14.08
C VAL A 102 -9.61 -3.00 -15.52
N LYS A 103 -10.49 -3.96 -15.76
CA LYS A 103 -10.83 -4.36 -17.14
C LYS A 103 -11.62 -3.23 -17.77
N GLU A 104 -11.10 -2.68 -18.87
CA GLU A 104 -11.84 -1.81 -19.78
C GLU A 104 -12.91 -2.60 -20.54
#